data_AF-Q4E1S3-F1
#
_entry.id   AF-Q4E1S3-F1
#
_cell.length_a   1.000
_cell.length_b   1.000
_cell.length_c   1.000
_cell.angle_alpha   90.00
_cell.angle_beta   90.00
_cell.angle_gamma   90.00
#
_symmetry.space_group_name_H-M   'P 1'
#
loop_
_entity.id
_entity.type
_entity.pdbx_description
1 polymer ?
#
loop_
_entity_poly.entity_id
_entity_poly.type
_entity_poly.pdbx_seq_one_letter_code
_entity_poly.pdbx_strand_id
1 'polypeptide(L)'
;MAAELAHIVRKKEGILALEPHLDRRVVIALEGKEIHGILKGFDNNINLVMASAELWVKNALLRRIGACVVRGGSLVSVSSGDTTILQHNPFE
;
A
#
# COMPACT_ATOMS: atom_id res chain seq x y z
N MET A 1 -24.14 -5.91 -18.12
CA MET A 1 -24.44 -4.95 -17.04
C MET A 1 -24.06 -5.45 -15.66
N ALA A 2 -24.52 -6.64 -15.21
CA ALA A 2 -24.23 -7.14 -13.86
C ALA A 2 -22.72 -7.33 -13.55
N ALA A 3 -21.95 -7.89 -14.48
CA ALA A 3 -20.52 -8.15 -14.28
C ALA A 3 -19.69 -6.87 -14.13
N GLU A 4 -19.99 -5.83 -14.91
CA GLU A 4 -19.30 -4.54 -14.85
C GLU A 4 -19.59 -3.81 -13.54
N LEU A 5 -20.86 -3.81 -13.10
CA LEU A 5 -21.25 -3.27 -11.79
C LEU A 5 -20.55 -4.02 -10.64
N ALA A 6 -20.51 -5.35 -10.69
CA ALA A 6 -19.81 -6.15 -9.69
C ALA A 6 -18.31 -5.85 -9.64
N HIS A 7 -17.67 -5.64 -10.80
CA HIS A 7 -16.26 -5.26 -10.87
C HIS A 7 -16.00 -3.86 -10.28
N ILE A 8 -16.86 -2.89 -10.57
CA ILE A 8 -16.76 -1.53 -10.00
C ILE A 8 -16.96 -1.56 -8.48
N VAL A 9 -17.94 -2.32 -7.98
CA VAL A 9 -18.18 -2.48 -6.54
C VAL A 9 -16.98 -3.12 -5.86
N ARG A 10 -16.46 -4.23 -6.38
CA ARG A 10 -15.25 -4.89 -5.84
C ARG A 10 -14.03 -3.97 -5.82
N LYS A 11 -13.82 -3.17 -6.88
CA LYS A 11 -12.72 -2.20 -6.92
C LYS A 11 -12.89 -1.13 -5.85
N LYS A 12 -14.11 -0.63 -5.65
CA LYS A 12 -14.41 0.32 -4.56
C LYS A 12 -14.17 -0.31 -3.19
N GLU A 13 -14.67 -1.52 -2.94
CA GLU A 13 -14.45 -2.24 -1.68
C GLU A 13 -12.97 -2.44 -1.38
N GLY A 14 -12.17 -2.82 -2.38
CA GLY A 14 -10.72 -2.97 -2.22
C GLY A 14 -10.00 -1.66 -1.86
N ILE A 15 -10.44 -0.53 -2.41
CA ILE A 15 -9.86 0.79 -2.10
C ILE A 15 -10.33 1.28 -0.73
N LEU A 16 -11.60 1.06 -0.37
CA LEU A 16 -12.16 1.39 0.95
C LEU A 16 -11.47 0.62 2.08
N ALA A 17 -10.84 -0.53 1.79
CA ALA A 17 -10.03 -1.26 2.76
C ALA A 17 -8.80 -0.47 3.26
N LEU A 18 -8.41 0.64 2.62
CA LEU A 18 -7.35 1.53 3.11
C LEU A 18 -7.81 2.52 4.18
N GLU A 19 -9.11 2.82 4.30
CA GLU A 19 -9.63 3.80 5.27
C GLU A 19 -9.21 3.50 6.71
N PRO A 20 -9.26 2.24 7.22
CA PRO A 20 -8.84 1.92 8.58
C PRO A 20 -7.33 2.11 8.83
N HIS A 21 -6.55 2.29 7.78
CA HIS A 21 -5.09 2.45 7.83
C HIS A 21 -4.64 3.92 7.71
N LEU A 22 -5.57 4.87 7.58
CA LEU A 22 -5.25 6.29 7.69
C LEU A 22 -4.59 6.59 9.05
N ASP A 23 -3.60 7.47 9.02
CA ASP A 23 -2.75 7.85 10.14
C ASP A 23 -1.96 6.70 10.79
N ARG A 24 -1.87 5.54 10.12
CA ARG A 24 -1.05 4.40 10.58
C ARG A 24 0.17 4.18 9.69
N ARG A 25 1.19 3.54 10.26
CA ARG A 25 2.36 3.10 9.50
C ARG A 25 1.97 1.95 8.57
N VAL A 26 2.34 2.07 7.30
CA VAL A 26 2.17 1.06 6.26
C VAL A 26 3.47 0.84 5.51
N VAL A 27 3.59 -0.32 4.89
CA VAL A 27 4.65 -0.66 3.94
C VAL A 27 4.04 -0.73 2.55
N ILE A 28 4.59 0.04 1.62
CA ILE A 28 4.18 0.04 0.21
C ILE A 28 5.27 -0.63 -0.60
N ALA A 29 4.94 -1.78 -1.19
CA ALA A 29 5.84 -2.45 -2.12
C ALA A 29 5.71 -1.82 -3.52
N LEU A 30 6.85 -1.48 -4.10
CA LEU A 30 7.03 -1.09 -5.49
C LEU A 30 7.99 -2.10 -6.15
N GLU A 31 8.17 -2.03 -7.45
CA GLU A 31 9.16 -2.88 -8.14
C GLU A 31 10.58 -2.67 -7.57
N GLY A 32 11.06 -3.66 -6.81
CA GLY A 32 12.42 -3.71 -6.25
C GLY A 32 12.70 -2.80 -5.04
N LYS A 33 11.69 -2.10 -4.52
CA LYS A 33 11.86 -1.15 -3.41
C LYS A 33 10.59 -1.04 -2.58
N GLU A 34 10.73 -0.62 -1.34
CA GLU A 34 9.62 -0.42 -0.41
C GLU A 34 9.60 1.03 0.07
N ILE A 35 8.41 1.58 0.28
CA ILE A 35 8.21 2.85 0.98
C ILE A 35 7.53 2.55 2.30
N HIS A 36 8.20 2.85 3.40
CA HIS A 36 7.68 2.73 4.75
C HIS A 36 7.28 4.12 5.23
N GLY A 37 6.06 4.29 5.74
CA GLY A 37 5.63 5.61 6.21
C GLY A 37 4.20 5.60 6.74
N ILE A 38 3.67 6.77 7.07
CA ILE A 38 2.31 6.94 7.59
C ILE A 38 1.37 7.27 6.42
N LEU A 39 0.32 6.46 6.21
CA LEU A 39 -0.70 6.72 5.19
C LEU A 39 -1.56 7.91 5.63
N LYS A 40 -1.63 8.96 4.81
CA LYS A 40 -2.39 10.19 5.08
C LYS A 40 -3.62 10.37 4.20
N GLY A 41 -3.68 9.66 3.08
CA GLY A 41 -4.80 9.75 2.15
C GLY A 41 -4.56 8.91 0.91
N PHE A 42 -5.63 8.66 0.17
CA PHE A 42 -5.59 7.95 -1.09
C PHE A 42 -6.74 8.38 -2.00
N ASP A 43 -6.64 8.02 -3.28
CA ASP A 43 -7.71 8.24 -4.26
C ASP A 43 -8.17 6.93 -4.93
N ASN A 44 -9.13 7.04 -5.85
CA ASN A 44 -9.68 5.90 -6.59
C ASN A 44 -8.67 5.23 -7.55
N ASN A 45 -7.52 5.85 -7.78
CA ASN A 45 -6.43 5.32 -8.59
C ASN A 45 -5.30 4.71 -7.73
N ILE A 46 -5.51 4.62 -6.41
CA ILE A 46 -4.53 4.10 -5.45
C ILE A 46 -3.27 4.96 -5.45
N ASN A 47 -3.38 6.25 -5.76
CA ASN A 47 -2.33 7.20 -5.42
C ASN A 47 -2.36 7.42 -3.91
N LEU A 48 -1.21 7.32 -3.24
CA LEU A 48 -1.13 7.37 -1.78
C LEU A 48 -0.38 8.61 -1.34
N VAL A 49 -0.91 9.32 -0.35
CA VAL A 49 -0.22 10.41 0.33
C VAL A 49 0.45 9.85 1.58
N MET A 50 1.76 10.03 1.69
CA MET A 50 2.58 9.47 2.77
C MET A 50 3.24 10.58 3.58
N ALA A 51 3.28 10.41 4.89
CA ALA A 51 4.10 11.21 5.80
C ALA A 51 5.21 10.36 6.43
N SER A 52 6.31 11.01 6.83
CA SER A 52 7.48 10.34 7.44
C SER A 52 7.99 9.15 6.62
N ALA A 53 7.93 9.27 5.29
CA ALA A 53 8.26 8.21 4.35
C ALA A 53 9.77 7.93 4.29
N GLU A 54 10.12 6.66 4.20
CA GLU A 54 11.46 6.10 4.11
C GLU A 54 11.51 5.15 2.91
N LEU A 55 12.53 5.26 2.07
CA LEU A 55 12.76 4.38 0.93
C LEU A 55 13.72 3.26 1.33
N TRP A 56 13.30 2.03 1.11
CA TRP A 56 14.03 0.81 1.44
C TRP A 56 14.30 -0.02 0.18
N VAL A 57 15.48 -0.63 0.10
CA VAL A 57 15.86 -1.57 -0.96
C VAL A 57 16.55 -2.75 -0.29
N LYS A 58 16.04 -3.97 -0.48
CA LYS A 58 16.60 -5.21 0.10
C LYS A 58 16.86 -5.07 1.62
N ASN A 59 15.86 -4.62 2.38
CA ASN A 59 15.93 -4.38 3.83
C ASN A 59 16.98 -3.34 4.30
N ALA A 60 17.55 -2.56 3.38
CA ALA A 60 18.42 -1.43 3.73
C ALA A 60 17.69 -0.10 3.50
N LEU A 61 17.71 0.77 4.50
CA LEU A 61 17.22 2.14 4.38
C LEU A 61 18.13 2.91 3.40
N LEU A 62 17.59 3.27 2.24
CA LEU A 62 18.31 4.02 1.21
C LEU A 62 18.24 5.53 1.47
N ARG A 63 17.06 6.04 1.84
CA ARG A 63 16.84 7.48 2.07
C ARG A 63 15.59 7.74 2.90
N ARG A 64 15.64 8.76 3.77
CA ARG A 64 14.44 9.39 4.38
C ARG A 64 13.88 10.44 3.41
N ILE A 65 12.60 10.32 3.05
CA ILE A 65 11.91 11.20 2.10
C ILE A 65 11.12 12.29 2.83
N GLY A 66 10.41 11.94 3.91
CA GLY A 66 9.48 12.87 4.57
C GLY A 66 8.08 12.75 3.98
N ALA A 67 7.50 13.84 3.47
CA ALA A 67 6.19 13.79 2.81
C ALA A 67 6.34 13.45 1.32
N CYS A 68 5.54 12.52 0.79
CA CYS A 68 5.52 12.21 -0.63
C CYS A 68 4.18 11.70 -1.12
N VAL A 69 4.03 11.65 -2.44
CA VAL A 69 2.91 10.97 -3.12
C VAL A 69 3.48 9.75 -3.85
N VAL A 70 2.87 8.60 -3.61
CA VAL A 70 3.17 7.36 -4.33
C VAL A 70 2.12 7.17 -5.42
N ARG A 71 2.57 7.02 -6.67
CA ARG A 71 1.68 6.82 -7.81
C ARG A 71 1.17 5.38 -7.83
N GLY A 72 -0.16 5.20 -7.85
CA GLY A 72 -0.80 3.88 -7.75
C GLY A 72 -0.45 2.93 -8.91
N GLY A 73 -0.15 3.47 -10.09
CA GLY A 73 0.24 2.65 -11.25
C GLY A 73 1.57 1.90 -11.11
N SER A 74 2.40 2.21 -10.10
CA SER A 74 3.65 1.50 -9.82
C SER A 74 3.58 0.66 -8.54
N LEU A 75 2.40 0.61 -7.91
CA LEU A 75 2.19 -0.05 -6.63
C LEU A 75 1.94 -1.54 -6.82
N VAL A 76 2.66 -2.36 -6.05
CA VAL A 76 2.49 -3.81 -6.02
C VAL A 76 1.56 -4.20 -4.86
N SER A 77 1.81 -3.69 -3.66
CA SER A 77 0.96 -3.95 -2.49
C SER A 77 1.06 -2.83 -1.43
N VAL A 78 0.04 -2.76 -0.57
CA VAL A 78 0.06 -1.99 0.69
C VAL A 78 -0.18 -2.98 1.82
N SER A 79 0.65 -2.91 2.86
CA SER A 79 0.52 -3.78 4.04
C SER A 79 0.52 -2.93 5.31
N SER A 80 -0.38 -3.25 6.24
CA SER A 80 -0.40 -2.64 7.56
C SER A 80 0.54 -3.39 8.50
N GLY A 81 1.48 -2.68 9.13
CA GLY A 81 2.42 -3.27 10.08
C GLY A 81 3.60 -4.01 9.44
N ASP A 82 4.34 -4.70 10.29
CA ASP A 82 5.48 -5.52 9.89
C ASP A 82 4.97 -6.80 9.21
N THR A 83 5.49 -7.12 8.03
CA THR A 83 5.19 -8.35 7.30
C THR A 83 5.33 -9.55 8.24
N THR A 84 4.25 -10.29 8.45
CA THR A 84 4.32 -11.59 9.13
C THR A 84 4.69 -12.65 8.11
N ILE A 85 5.82 -13.32 8.31
CA ILE A 85 6.20 -14.49 7.51
C ILE A 85 5.36 -15.66 8.02
N LEU A 86 4.46 -16.17 7.18
CA LEU A 86 3.75 -17.42 7.47
C LEU A 86 4.73 -18.59 7.31
N GLN A 87 4.81 -19.47 8.30
CA GLN A 87 5.70 -20.65 8.24
C GLN A 87 5.20 -21.73 7.28
N HIS A 88 3.92 -21.69 6.91
CA HIS A 88 3.30 -22.59 5.94
C HIS A 88 2.33 -21.81 5.05
N ASN A 89 2.09 -22.30 3.85
CA ASN A 89 1.06 -21.77 2.97
C ASN A 89 -0.32 -22.02 3.62
N PRO A 90 -1.16 -21.00 3.85
CA PRO A 90 -2.49 -21.20 4.41
C PRO A 90 -3.52 -21.71 3.40
N PHE A 91 -3.13 -21.85 2.12
CA PHE A 91 -4.00 -22.27 1.01
C PHE A 91 -3.62 -23.64 0.41
N GLU A 92 -2.62 -24.32 0.96
CA GLU A 92 -2.32 -25.74 0.72
C GLU A 92 -2.96 -26.60 1.82
#